data_AF-A0A8K1D4P4-F1
#
_entry.id   AF-A0A8K1D4P4-F1
#
_cell.length_a   1.000
_cell.length_b   1.000
_cell.length_c   1.000
_cell.angle_alpha   90.00
_cell.angle_beta   90.00
_cell.angle_gamma   90.00
#
_symmetry.space_group_name_H-M   'P 1'
#
loop_
_entity.id
_entity.type
_entity.pdbx_description
1 polymer ?
#
loop_
_entity_poly.entity_id
_entity_poly.type
_entity_poly.pdbx_seq_one_letter_code
_entity_poly.pdbx_strand_id
1 'polypeptide(L)'
;MKRVLRIPRFTKDGKTKTLELLVDSPTINDKGFPQEARFLLVIDDGNNRVGFQLSQSEAALLLHRLNYVLNEASKEYISLEEKVRKEYEKKVKEEKSHQTDELESLEDEDFE
;
A
#
# COMPACT_ATOMS: atom_id res chain seq x y z
N MET A 1 -9.49 -26.78 -4.20
CA MET A 1 -8.75 -25.51 -4.24
C MET A 1 -7.48 -25.54 -3.41
N LYS A 2 -6.34 -25.22 -4.03
CA LYS A 2 -5.03 -25.04 -3.38
C LYS A 2 -4.87 -23.59 -2.94
N ARG A 3 -4.55 -23.34 -1.67
CA ARG A 3 -4.24 -21.98 -1.18
C ARG A 3 -2.85 -21.55 -1.66
N VAL A 4 -2.78 -20.43 -2.37
CA VAL A 4 -1.55 -19.87 -2.94
C VAL A 4 -1.01 -18.66 -2.19
N LEU A 5 -1.88 -17.93 -1.48
CA LEU A 5 -1.51 -16.78 -0.65
C LEU A 5 -2.32 -16.79 0.64
N ARG A 6 -1.67 -16.38 1.74
CA ARG A 6 -2.33 -16.06 3.00
C ARG A 6 -1.59 -14.90 3.68
N ILE A 7 -2.27 -13.78 3.85
CA ILE A 7 -1.76 -12.62 4.56
C ILE A 7 -2.54 -12.48 5.87
N PRO A 8 -1.99 -12.91 7.01
CA PRO A 8 -2.59 -12.66 8.31
C PRO A 8 -2.31 -11.23 8.78
N ARG A 9 -3.30 -10.58 9.40
CA ARG A 9 -3.16 -9.31 10.09
C ARG A 9 -3.65 -9.48 11.52
N PHE A 10 -2.72 -9.33 12.46
CA PHE A 10 -3.00 -9.42 13.89
C PHE A 10 -3.49 -8.07 14.40
N THR A 11 -4.62 -8.07 15.11
CA THR A 11 -5.17 -6.88 15.74
C THR A 11 -5.11 -7.00 17.27
N LYS A 12 -5.07 -5.84 17.95
CA LYS A 12 -4.89 -5.76 19.42
C LYS A 12 -6.03 -6.39 20.22
N ASP A 13 -7.19 -6.56 19.60
CA ASP A 13 -8.38 -7.25 20.13
C ASP A 13 -8.26 -8.78 20.10
N GLY A 14 -7.13 -9.32 19.67
CA GLY A 14 -6.84 -10.77 19.62
C GLY A 14 -7.48 -11.50 18.44
N LYS A 15 -8.28 -10.81 17.61
CA LYS A 15 -8.86 -11.39 16.40
C LYS A 15 -7.82 -11.39 15.27
N THR A 16 -7.77 -12.47 14.51
CA THR A 16 -6.86 -12.54 13.35
C THR A 16 -7.68 -12.28 12.10
N LYS A 17 -7.33 -11.23 11.36
CA LYS A 17 -7.88 -10.97 10.03
C LYS A 17 -7.03 -11.67 8.99
N THR A 18 -7.62 -12.19 7.91
CA THR A 18 -6.84 -12.83 6.86
C THR A 18 -7.34 -12.44 5.47
N LEU A 19 -6.39 -12.28 4.54
CA LEU A 19 -6.66 -12.30 3.10
C LEU A 19 -6.07 -13.59 2.54
N GLU A 20 -6.89 -14.42 1.91
CA GLU A 20 -6.45 -15.67 1.28
C GLU A 20 -6.77 -15.66 -0.22
N LEU A 21 -5.87 -16.23 -1.01
CA LEU A 21 -6.13 -16.56 -2.41
C LEU A 21 -6.00 -18.06 -2.57
N LEU A 22 -7.00 -18.68 -3.17
CA LEU A 22 -7.00 -20.09 -3.52
C LEU A 22 -7.24 -20.25 -5.02
N VAL A 23 -6.72 -21.34 -5.58
CA VAL A 23 -6.82 -21.67 -7.00
C VAL A 23 -7.24 -23.13 -7.16
N ASP A 24 -8.22 -23.37 -8.03
CA ASP A 24 -8.43 -24.67 -8.67
C ASP A 24 -7.74 -24.66 -10.03
N SER A 25 -6.89 -25.66 -10.27
CA SER A 25 -6.22 -25.86 -11.54
C SER A 25 -7.24 -26.07 -12.67
N PRO A 26 -6.88 -25.75 -13.93
CA PRO A 26 -7.71 -26.12 -15.08
C PRO A 26 -7.99 -27.63 -15.10
N THR A 27 -9.20 -28.01 -15.48
CA THR A 27 -9.65 -29.41 -15.55
C THR A 27 -10.32 -29.70 -16.89
N ILE A 28 -10.59 -30.98 -17.16
CA ILE A 28 -11.48 -31.40 -18.25
C ILE A 28 -12.83 -31.74 -17.61
N ASN A 29 -13.93 -31.25 -18.17
CA ASN A 29 -15.28 -31.54 -17.66
C ASN A 29 -15.80 -32.89 -18.17
N ASP A 30 -16.98 -33.30 -17.68
CA ASP A 30 -17.62 -34.59 -18.04
C ASP A 30 -17.96 -34.73 -19.54
N LYS A 31 -17.93 -33.63 -20.28
CA LYS A 31 -18.17 -33.56 -21.73
C LYS A 31 -16.87 -33.56 -22.55
N GLY A 32 -15.71 -33.70 -21.90
CA GLY A 32 -14.40 -33.71 -22.55
C GLY A 32 -13.87 -32.33 -22.95
N PHE A 33 -14.52 -31.23 -22.52
CA PHE A 33 -14.06 -29.88 -22.82
C PHE A 33 -13.16 -29.33 -21.71
N PRO A 34 -12.11 -28.56 -22.07
CA PRO A 34 -11.28 -27.88 -21.09
C PRO A 34 -12.10 -26.83 -20.33
N GLN A 35 -11.88 -26.77 -19.01
CA GLN A 35 -12.43 -25.79 -18.11
C GLN A 35 -11.28 -24.99 -17.49
N GLU A 36 -11.39 -23.67 -17.55
CA GLU A 36 -10.38 -22.75 -17.03
C GLU A 36 -10.17 -22.89 -15.53
N ALA A 37 -9.02 -22.39 -15.06
CA ALA A 37 -8.74 -22.26 -13.64
C ALA A 37 -9.78 -21.37 -12.97
N ARG A 38 -10.07 -21.66 -11.69
CA ARG A 38 -10.94 -20.84 -10.85
C ARG A 38 -10.17 -20.30 -9.67
N PHE A 39 -10.41 -19.04 -9.33
CA PHE A 39 -9.74 -18.35 -8.25
C PHE A 39 -10.77 -18.02 -7.17
N LEU A 40 -10.37 -18.11 -5.91
CA LEU A 40 -11.20 -17.74 -4.77
C LEU A 40 -10.42 -16.77 -3.90
N LEU A 41 -10.86 -15.51 -3.87
CA LEU A 41 -10.35 -14.49 -2.96
C LEU A 41 -11.21 -14.50 -1.69
N VAL A 42 -10.60 -14.69 -0.54
CA VAL A 42 -11.30 -14.75 0.75
C VAL A 42 -10.79 -13.65 1.66
N ILE A 43 -11.71 -12.86 2.20
CA ILE A 43 -11.45 -11.85 3.22
C ILE A 43 -12.14 -12.30 4.50
N ASP A 44 -11.34 -12.47 5.56
CA ASP A 44 -11.80 -12.72 6.91
C ASP A 44 -11.43 -11.52 7.77
N ASP A 45 -12.44 -10.82 8.31
CA ASP A 45 -12.23 -9.66 9.18
C ASP A 45 -12.16 -10.02 10.67
N GLY A 46 -12.15 -11.31 11.01
CA GLY A 46 -12.16 -11.87 12.36
C GLY A 46 -13.56 -12.11 12.94
N ASN A 47 -14.61 -11.58 12.30
CA ASN A 47 -16.01 -11.82 12.65
C ASN A 47 -16.80 -12.42 11.49
N ASN A 48 -16.51 -11.95 10.28
CA ASN A 48 -17.17 -12.27 9.03
C ASN A 48 -16.15 -12.76 8.03
N ARG A 49 -16.55 -13.74 7.23
CA ARG A 49 -15.75 -14.28 6.15
C ARG A 49 -16.53 -14.19 4.84
N VAL A 50 -15.96 -13.50 3.87
CA VAL A 50 -16.55 -13.29 2.54
C VAL A 50 -15.62 -13.85 1.47
N GLY A 51 -16.18 -14.55 0.50
CA GLY A 51 -15.44 -15.13 -0.63
C GLY A 51 -15.95 -14.60 -1.97
N PHE A 52 -15.02 -14.27 -2.86
CA PHE A 52 -15.29 -13.91 -4.26
C PHE A 52 -14.66 -14.95 -5.16
N GLN A 53 -15.49 -15.67 -5.91
CA GLN A 53 -15.02 -16.58 -6.93
C GLN A 53 -14.81 -15.80 -8.23
N LEU A 54 -13.61 -15.93 -8.81
CA LEU A 54 -13.22 -15.25 -10.03
C LEU A 54 -12.88 -16.31 -11.09
N SER A 55 -13.28 -16.03 -12.33
CA SER A 55 -12.76 -16.68 -13.53
C SER A 55 -11.31 -16.25 -13.81
N GLN A 56 -10.66 -16.93 -14.74
CA GLN A 56 -9.29 -16.60 -15.13
C GLN A 56 -9.17 -15.19 -15.74
N SER A 57 -10.18 -14.76 -16.53
CA SER A 57 -10.21 -13.42 -17.13
C SER A 57 -10.44 -12.32 -16.09
N GLU A 58 -11.34 -12.53 -15.13
CA GLU A 58 -11.59 -11.60 -14.03
C GLU A 58 -10.37 -11.46 -13.11
N ALA A 59 -9.69 -12.57 -12.80
CA ALA A 59 -8.46 -12.55 -12.02
C ALA A 59 -7.33 -11.81 -12.76
N ALA A 60 -7.20 -11.99 -14.08
CA ALA A 60 -6.23 -11.26 -14.90
C ALA A 60 -6.54 -9.75 -14.94
N LEU A 61 -7.81 -9.38 -15.07
CA LEU A 61 -8.23 -7.98 -15.03
C LEU A 61 -7.92 -7.35 -13.67
N LEU A 62 -8.23 -8.05 -12.57
CA LEU A 62 -7.93 -7.61 -11.21
C LEU A 62 -6.43 -7.36 -11.03
N LEU A 63 -5.58 -8.29 -11.48
CA LEU A 63 -4.12 -8.15 -11.44
C LEU A 63 -3.66 -6.89 -12.19
N HIS A 64 -4.14 -6.69 -13.42
CA HIS A 64 -3.77 -5.52 -14.22
C HIS A 64 -4.17 -4.21 -13.53
N ARG A 65 -5.39 -4.15 -12.95
CA ARG A 65 -5.86 -2.96 -12.23
C ARG A 65 -5.10 -2.74 -10.93
N LEU A 66 -4.76 -3.80 -10.20
CA LEU A 66 -3.97 -3.69 -8.98
C LEU A 66 -2.58 -3.12 -9.26
N ASN A 67 -1.90 -3.60 -10.31
CA ASN A 67 -0.59 -3.07 -10.71
C ASN A 67 -0.66 -1.58 -11.06
N TYR A 68 -1.68 -1.16 -11.80
CA TYR A 68 -1.90 0.24 -12.11
C TYR A 68 -2.06 1.09 -10.84
N VAL A 69 -2.95 0.67 -9.93
CA VAL A 69 -3.21 1.42 -8.68
C VAL A 69 -1.97 1.48 -7.79
N LEU A 70 -1.20 0.40 -7.68
CA LEU A 70 0.04 0.37 -6.90
C LEU A 70 1.09 1.34 -7.44
N ASN A 71 1.21 1.44 -8.77
CA ASN A 71 2.12 2.38 -9.40
C ASN A 71 1.73 3.84 -9.13
N GLU A 72 0.44 4.16 -9.24
CA GLU A 72 -0.05 5.52 -8.95
C GLU A 72 0.13 5.87 -7.47
N ALA A 73 -0.22 4.96 -6.55
CA ALA A 73 -0.02 5.17 -5.12
C ALA A 73 1.46 5.37 -4.75
N SER A 74 2.38 4.66 -5.43
CA SER A 74 3.82 4.82 -5.20
C SER A 74 4.33 6.18 -5.66
N LYS A 75 3.86 6.70 -6.80
CA LYS A 75 4.21 8.05 -7.27
C LYS A 75 3.72 9.12 -6.32
N GLU A 76 2.49 8.98 -5.84
CA GLU A 76 1.91 9.90 -4.87
C GLU A 76 2.70 9.91 -3.56
N TYR A 77 3.06 8.72 -3.06
CA TYR A 77 3.89 8.58 -1.86
C TYR A 77 5.25 9.28 -2.01
N ILE A 78 5.97 9.06 -3.12
CA ILE A 78 7.25 9.74 -3.40
C ILE A 78 7.06 11.26 -3.45
N SER A 79 5.99 11.73 -4.10
CA SER A 79 5.70 13.16 -4.16
C SER A 79 5.46 13.77 -2.77
N LEU A 80 4.78 13.04 -1.88
CA LEU A 80 4.58 13.46 -0.49
C LEU A 80 5.91 13.49 0.28
N GLU A 81 6.75 12.47 0.16
CA GLU A 81 8.07 12.45 0.80
C GLU A 81 8.94 13.63 0.34
N GLU A 82 8.95 13.94 -0.97
CA GLU A 82 9.69 15.08 -1.49
C GLU A 82 9.17 16.43 -0.97
N LYS A 83 7.85 16.59 -0.87
CA LYS A 83 7.24 17.80 -0.29
C LYS A 83 7.63 17.97 1.16
N VAL A 84 7.48 16.92 1.97
CA VAL A 84 7.86 16.93 3.40
C VAL A 84 9.35 17.24 3.55
N ARG A 85 10.21 16.65 2.73
CA ARG A 85 11.65 16.94 2.75
C ARG A 85 11.94 18.40 2.42
N LYS A 86 11.32 18.97 1.38
CA LYS A 86 11.49 20.38 1.01
C LYS A 86 10.99 21.33 2.09
N GLU A 87 9.86 21.02 2.73
CA GLU A 87 9.34 21.80 3.86
C GLU A 87 10.28 21.74 5.07
N TYR A 88 10.83 20.56 5.39
CA TYR A 88 11.83 20.41 6.44
C TYR A 88 13.09 21.21 6.13
N GLU A 89 13.63 21.10 4.90
CA GLU A 89 14.80 21.87 4.47
C GLU A 89 14.55 23.39 4.52
N LYS A 90 13.34 23.86 4.22
CA LYS A 90 12.95 25.27 4.37
C LYS A 90 12.93 25.71 5.83
N LYS A 91 12.27 24.95 6.71
CA LYS A 91 12.24 25.26 8.16
C LYS A 91 13.63 25.32 8.77
N VAL A 92 14.49 24.36 8.45
CA VAL A 92 15.88 24.35 8.93
C VAL A 92 16.68 25.55 8.40
N LYS A 93 16.39 26.03 7.19
CA LYS A 93 17.02 27.24 6.65
C LYS A 93 16.50 28.52 7.31
N GLU A 94 15.21 28.62 7.56
CA GLU A 94 14.58 29.77 8.26
C GLU A 94 15.05 29.87 9.72
N GLU A 95 15.20 28.74 10.42
CA GLU A 95 15.76 28.71 11.77
C GLU A 95 17.23 29.15 11.79
N LYS A 96 18.01 28.78 10.77
CA LYS A 96 19.40 29.23 10.63
C LYS A 96 19.53 30.71 10.27
N SER A 97 18.64 31.24 9.41
CA SER A 97 18.66 32.66 9.06
C SER A 97 18.28 33.54 10.25
N HIS A 98 17.29 33.12 11.06
CA HIS A 98 16.92 33.86 12.27
C HIS A 98 18.03 33.86 13.34
N GLN A 99 18.81 32.79 13.48
CA GLN A 99 19.97 32.79 14.39
C GLN A 99 21.10 33.72 13.93
N THR A 100 21.34 33.84 12.62
CA THR A 100 22.35 34.80 12.10
C THR A 100 21.90 36.25 12.24
N ASP A 101 20.62 36.55 12.02
CA ASP A 101 20.09 37.92 12.15
C ASP A 101 20.09 38.40 13.61
N GLU A 102 19.82 37.51 14.58
CA GLU A 102 19.93 37.85 16.02
C GLU A 102 21.40 38.09 16.45
N LEU A 103 22.36 37.35 15.89
CA LEU A 103 23.79 37.53 16.19
C LEU A 103 24.37 38.81 15.57
N GLU A 104 23.99 39.17 14.34
CA GLU A 104 24.42 40.43 13.71
C GLU A 104 23.81 41.65 14.43
N SER A 105 22.58 41.55 14.94
CA SER A 105 21.95 42.65 15.70
C SER A 105 22.58 42.95 17.06
N LEU A 106 23.32 41.98 17.63
CA LEU A 106 24.02 42.13 18.91
C LEU A 106 25.47 42.63 18.77
N GLU A 107 26.05 42.60 17.56
CA GLU A 107 27.40 43.13 17.30
C GLU A 107 27.41 44.63 16.99
N ASP A 108 26.26 45.22 16.63
CA ASP A 108 26.12 46.65 16.31
C ASP A 108 25.79 47.54 17.54
N GLU A 109 25.46 46.97 18.71
CA GLU A 109 25.14 47.75 19.94
C GLU A 109 26.34 48.05 20.86
N ASP A 110 27.55 47.58 20.53
CA ASP A 110 28.76 47.70 21.39
C ASP A 110 29.81 48.75 20.92
N PHE A 111 29.39 49.75 20.12
CA PHE A 111 30.26 50.88 19.71
C PHE A 111 29.56 52.25 19.81
N GLU A 112 29.33 52.77 21.02
CA GLU A 112 29.29 54.21 21.32
C GLU A 112 29.93 54.54 22.67
#